data_AF-A0A951BQV1-F1
#
_entry.id   AF-A0A951BQV1-F1
#
_cell.length_a   1.000
_cell.length_b   1.000
_cell.length_c   1.000
_cell.angle_alpha   90.00
_cell.angle_beta   90.00
_cell.angle_gamma   90.00
#
_symmetry.space_group_name_H-M   'P 1'
#
loop_
_entity.id
_entity.type
_entity.pdbx_description
1 polymer ?
#
loop_
_entity_poly.entity_id
_entity_poly.type
_entity_poly.pdbx_seq_one_letter_code
_entity_poly.pdbx_strand_id
1 'polypeptide(L)' 'MNAADTWEPQPGVPLPPGQRAKAEAIVAELVSERGAPTLEHYRRVYRSIGVVWPGDEEIRRLYPVADSAFAG' A
#
# COMPACT_ATOMS: atom_id res chain seq x y z
N MET A 1 -6.55 31.69 -16.83
CA MET A 1 -6.38 30.85 -15.62
C MET A 1 -6.75 29.44 -16.04
N ASN A 2 -5.76 28.58 -16.31
CA ASN A 2 -6.02 27.20 -16.74
C ASN A 2 -6.01 26.29 -15.51
N ALA A 3 -7.02 25.43 -15.39
CA ALA A 3 -7.25 24.49 -14.30
C ALA A 3 -6.24 23.32 -14.32
N ALA A 4 -4.96 23.64 -14.29
CA ALA A 4 -3.87 22.69 -14.16
C ALA A 4 -3.25 22.90 -12.79
N ASP A 5 -3.71 22.17 -11.76
CA ASP A 5 -2.82 21.74 -10.66
C ASP A 5 -3.45 20.76 -9.66
N THR A 6 -4.76 20.51 -9.69
CA THR A 6 -5.35 19.57 -8.72
C THR A 6 -5.27 18.15 -9.29
N TRP A 7 -4.13 17.48 -9.08
CA TRP A 7 -4.10 16.02 -9.14
C TRP A 7 -4.92 15.48 -7.96
N GLU A 8 -6.22 15.29 -8.19
CA GLU A 8 -7.03 14.45 -7.30
C GLU A 8 -6.89 12.99 -7.76
N PRO A 9 -6.37 12.09 -6.92
CA PRO A 9 -6.35 10.68 -7.25
C PRO A 9 -7.79 10.17 -7.31
N GLN A 10 -8.31 9.98 -8.53
CA GLN A 10 -9.65 9.48 -8.76
C GLN A 10 -9.75 8.02 -8.29
N PRO A 11 -10.64 7.68 -7.33
CA PRO A 11 -10.76 6.33 -6.81
C PRO A 11 -11.20 5.37 -7.94
N GLY A 12 -10.43 4.31 -8.15
CA GLY A 12 -10.72 3.28 -9.15
C GLY A 12 -10.03 3.45 -10.51
N VAL A 13 -9.21 4.50 -10.70
CA VAL A 13 -8.37 4.60 -11.91
C VAL A 13 -7.11 3.75 -11.72
N PRO A 14 -6.88 2.71 -12.54
CA PRO A 14 -5.65 1.95 -12.47
C PRO A 14 -4.46 2.86 -12.80
N LEU A 15 -3.40 2.76 -12.00
CA LEU A 15 -2.17 3.51 -12.24
C LEU A 15 -1.67 3.24 -13.68
N PRO A 16 -1.19 4.26 -14.41
CA PRO A 16 -0.69 4.07 -15.76
C PRO A 16 0.45 3.04 -15.79
N PRO A 17 0.59 2.29 -16.90
CA PRO A 17 1.67 1.31 -17.05
C PRO A 17 3.03 2.00 -16.84
N GLY A 18 3.86 1.42 -15.98
CA GLY A 18 5.15 2.00 -15.55
C GLY A 18 5.10 2.70 -14.18
N GLN A 19 3.97 3.27 -13.75
CA GLN A 19 3.84 3.76 -12.37
C GLN A 19 3.68 2.63 -11.36
N ARG A 20 3.00 1.54 -11.75
CA ARG A 20 2.90 0.34 -10.91
C ARG A 20 4.26 -0.29 -10.63
N ALA A 21 5.10 -0.45 -11.66
CA ALA A 21 6.46 -0.96 -11.51
C ALA A 21 7.33 -0.07 -10.61
N LYS A 22 7.17 1.26 -10.70
CA LYS A 22 7.85 2.21 -9.79
C LYS A 22 7.36 2.09 -8.36
N ALA A 23 6.04 1.98 -8.16
CA ALA A 23 5.47 1.79 -6.83
C ALA A 23 5.95 0.47 -6.20
N GLU A 24 5.99 -0.61 -6.98
CA GLU A 24 6.53 -1.90 -6.54
C GLU A 24 8.02 -1.81 -6.17
N ALA A 25 8.84 -1.11 -6.98
CA ALA A 25 10.25 -0.89 -6.67
C ALA A 25 10.47 -0.09 -5.38
N ILE A 26 9.70 0.99 -5.17
CA ILE A 26 9.76 1.80 -3.94
C ILE A 26 9.33 0.99 -2.73
N VAL A 27 8.25 0.21 -2.85
CA VAL A 27 7.80 -0.68 -1.76
C VAL A 27 8.86 -1.74 -1.45
N ALA A 28 9.49 -2.34 -2.46
CA ALA A 28 10.55 -3.30 -2.26
C ALA A 28 11.78 -2.70 -1.55
N GLU A 29 12.18 -1.48 -1.92
CA GLU A 29 13.26 -0.73 -1.26
C GLU A 29 12.91 -0.46 0.22
N LEU A 30 11.72 0.08 0.49
CA LEU A 30 11.26 0.34 1.85
C LEU A 30 11.17 -0.92 2.71
N VAL A 31 10.71 -2.04 2.14
CA VAL A 31 10.68 -3.34 2.83
C VAL A 31 12.10 -3.86 3.10
N SER A 32 13.05 -3.62 2.19
CA SER A 32 14.44 -4.01 2.41
C SER A 32 15.12 -3.16 3.49
N GLU A 33 14.85 -1.86 3.55
CA GLU A 33 15.46 -0.94 4.52
C GLU A 33 14.81 -1.02 5.90
N ARG A 34 13.48 -1.19 5.93
CA ARG A 34 12.65 -1.05 7.13
C ARG A 34 11.80 -2.28 7.43
N GLY A 35 12.00 -3.40 6.77
CA GLY A 35 11.20 -4.61 6.96
C GLY A 35 9.75 -4.51 6.43
N ALA A 36 9.12 -5.67 6.25
CA ALA A 36 7.73 -5.73 5.81
C ALA A 36 6.76 -5.39 6.96
N PRO A 37 5.63 -4.70 6.67
CA PRO A 37 4.60 -4.49 7.67
C PRO A 37 3.93 -5.81 8.08
N THR A 38 3.39 -5.87 9.29
CA THR A 38 2.59 -7.03 9.73
C THR A 38 1.11 -6.89 9.36
N LEU A 39 0.38 -8.01 9.44
CA LEU A 39 -1.07 -8.00 9.28
C LEU A 39 -1.77 -7.04 10.25
N GLU A 40 -1.33 -6.96 11.49
CA GLU A 40 -1.89 -6.03 12.48
C GLU A 40 -1.71 -4.57 12.04
N HIS A 41 -0.56 -4.25 11.43
CA HIS A 41 -0.33 -2.93 10.85
C HIS A 41 -1.30 -2.64 9.70
N TYR A 42 -1.42 -3.57 8.73
CA TYR A 42 -2.38 -3.44 7.64
C TYR A 42 -3.81 -3.28 8.16
N ARG A 43 -4.21 -4.06 9.17
CA ARG A 43 -5.54 -3.99 9.78
C ARG A 43 -5.81 -2.63 10.43
N ARG A 44 -4.80 -2.05 11.10
CA ARG A 44 -4.88 -0.69 11.65
C ARG A 44 -5.05 0.35 10.53
N VAL A 45 -4.30 0.24 9.43
CA VAL A 45 -4.41 1.16 8.29
C VAL A 45 -5.80 1.09 7.67
N TYR A 46 -6.30 -0.10 7.32
CA TYR A 46 -7.64 -0.29 6.74
C TYR A 46 -8.75 0.30 7.64
N ARG A 47 -8.65 0.07 8.95
CA ARG A 47 -9.56 0.69 9.94
C ARG A 47 -9.46 2.22 9.93
N SER A 48 -8.24 2.76 9.89
CA SER A 48 -8.00 4.21 9.90
C SER A 48 -8.57 4.91 8.68
N ILE A 49 -8.57 4.25 7.52
CA ILE A 49 -9.10 4.81 6.27
C ILE A 49 -10.56 4.42 6.02
N GLY A 50 -11.21 3.71 6.95
CA GLY A 50 -12.61 3.31 6.87
C GLY A 50 -12.92 2.28 5.77
N VAL A 51 -11.92 1.57 5.27
CA VAL A 51 -12.08 0.55 4.22
C VAL A 51 -12.26 -0.82 4.84
N VAL A 52 -13.16 -1.62 4.26
CA VAL A 52 -13.43 -2.99 4.71
C VAL A 52 -12.18 -3.85 4.57
N TRP A 53 -11.87 -4.61 5.62
CA TRP A 53 -10.78 -5.56 5.61
C TRP A 53 -11.05 -6.69 4.61
N PRO A 54 -10.21 -6.89 3.58
CA PRO A 54 -10.42 -7.92 2.57
C PRO A 54 -10.11 -9.34 3.08
N GLY A 55 -9.45 -9.47 4.24
CA GLY A 55 -9.02 -10.74 4.82
C GLY A 55 -7.51 -10.92 4.82
N ASP A 56 -7.01 -11.69 5.79
CA ASP A 56 -5.57 -11.86 6.02
C ASP A 56 -4.87 -12.56 4.86
N GLU A 57 -5.57 -13.51 4.20
CA GLU A 57 -5.04 -14.25 3.06
C GLU A 57 -4.90 -13.37 1.82
N GLU A 58 -5.90 -12.52 1.55
CA GLU A 58 -5.86 -11.59 0.41
C GLU A 58 -4.77 -10.52 0.59
N ILE A 59 -4.54 -10.04 1.82
CA ILE A 59 -3.44 -9.11 2.10
C ILE A 59 -2.08 -9.77 1.89
N ARG A 60 -1.88 -11.02 2.33
CA ARG A 60 -0.63 -11.76 2.05
C ARG A 60 -0.41 -12.01 0.56
N ARG A 61 -1.47 -12.10 -0.23
CA ARG A 61 -1.39 -12.27 -1.69
C ARG A 61 -1.03 -10.98 -2.40
N LEU A 62 -1.57 -9.84 -1.94
CA LEU A 62 -1.41 -8.54 -2.59
C LEU A 62 -0.15 -7.78 -2.13
N TYR A 63 0.29 -8.00 -0.89
CA TYR A 63 1.32 -7.18 -0.26
C TYR A 63 2.36 -8.05 0.46
N PRO A 64 3.62 -7.55 0.57
CA PRO A 64 4.61 -8.17 1.43
C PRO A 64 4.19 -8.04 2.90
N VAL A 65 4.14 -9.17 3.62
CA VAL A 65 3.72 -9.25 5.02
C VAL A 65 4.82 -9.92 5.85
N ALA A 66 5.24 -9.28 6.94
CA ALA A 66 6.10 -9.92 7.93
C ALA A 66 5.28 -10.86 8.83
N ASP A 67 5.82 -12.06 9.08
CA ASP A 67 5.19 -13.10 9.91
C ASP A 67 5.20 -12.75 11.41
N SER A 68 6.11 -11.86 11.83
CA SER A 68 6.25 -11.40 13.21
C SER A 68 6.27 -9.88 13.30
N ALA A 69 5.72 -9.33 14.40
CA ALA A 69 5.63 -7.90 14.68
C ALA A 69 6.96 -7.21 14.41
N PHE A 70 6.93 -6.20 13.53
CA PHE A 70 8.03 -5.27 13.38
C PHE A 70 8.33 -4.66 14.76
N ALA A 71 9.44 -5.07 15.37
CA ALA A 71 9.95 -4.48 16.59
C ALA A 71 10.81 -3.28 16.19
N GLY A 72 10.15 -2.14 15.97
CA GLY A 72 10.77 -0.86 15.64
C GLY A 72 9.80 0.29 15.85
#